data_AF-A0A9E6FD43-F1
#
_entry.id   AF-A0A9E6FD43-F1
#
_cell.length_a   1.000
_cell.length_b   1.000
_cell.length_c   1.000
_cell.angle_alpha   90.00
_cell.angle_beta   90.00
_cell.angle_gamma   90.00
#
_symmetry.space_group_name_H-M   'P 1'
#
loop_
_entity.id
_entity.type
_entity.pdbx_description
1 polymer ?
#
loop_
_entity_poly.entity_id
_entity_poly.type
_entity_poly.pdbx_seq_one_letter_code
_entity_poly.pdbx_strand_id
1 'polypeptide(L)'
;MDFVLLEIYNKYGIENLIPESWPLELQSKVMIGEKVKNPNTGNPGDWTEAKKFNLMFRTSQGVTEDSSATIYLRPETAQGIFVNFANIARTSRKKIPFGVAQVGKAFRNEITPGNFIFRTREFEQMEIEYFCEPGKDLEEHAKWKQDCMNFLTQKIGLKEDSLKFRDHDKDELSHYSNATTDIEFKFPFGWGELWGIADRTDFDLKAHMRESKQDMSYFDSVNNKKYIPYVIEPSVGLTRLFLTTMIDAYTTDGEGEEARTYLKLDPKIAPVKVGVLPVVKKISDIAKPIFQQLSEDFVCEYDDVGSIGKRYARFDEIGTPFCVTIDSENYDNGKVTIRYRDSMKQELVEISKLNEFIRKFL
;
A
#
# COMPACT_ATOMS: atom_id res chain seq x y z
N MET A 1 9.71 -5.39 32.49
CA MET A 1 10.68 -6.27 31.83
C MET A 1 10.17 -7.69 32.02
N ASP A 2 9.69 -8.33 30.96
CA ASP A 2 9.11 -9.67 31.05
C ASP A 2 10.09 -10.66 31.69
N PHE A 3 9.58 -11.61 32.48
CA PHE A 3 10.39 -12.62 33.17
C PHE A 3 11.31 -13.38 32.20
N VAL A 4 10.81 -13.68 31.00
CA VAL A 4 11.56 -14.30 29.90
C VAL A 4 12.69 -13.40 29.40
N LEU A 5 12.43 -12.10 29.27
CA LEU A 5 13.40 -11.12 28.79
C LEU A 5 14.52 -10.92 29.81
N LEU A 6 14.21 -10.97 31.11
CA LEU A 6 15.19 -10.93 32.20
C LEU A 6 16.07 -12.19 32.24
N GLU A 7 15.49 -13.36 32.01
CA GLU A 7 16.23 -14.63 31.98
C GLU A 7 17.17 -14.72 30.77
N ILE A 8 16.69 -14.34 29.59
CA ILE A 8 17.48 -14.31 28.35
C ILE A 8 18.54 -13.20 28.41
N TYR A 9 18.22 -12.01 28.95
CA TYR A 9 19.19 -10.93 29.18
C TYR A 9 20.34 -11.41 30.07
N ASN A 10 20.03 -12.02 31.22
CA ASN A 10 21.06 -12.50 32.14
C ASN A 10 21.95 -13.60 31.55
N LYS A 11 21.42 -14.42 30.63
CA LYS A 11 22.14 -15.54 30.01
C LYS A 11 22.95 -15.16 28.78
N TYR A 12 22.48 -14.19 28.00
CA TYR A 12 23.05 -13.87 26.69
C TYR A 12 23.39 -12.38 26.49
N GLY A 13 23.08 -11.51 27.43
CA GLY A 13 23.30 -10.05 27.32
C GLY A 13 22.35 -9.37 26.32
N ILE A 14 21.14 -9.90 26.17
CA ILE A 14 20.16 -9.51 25.14
C ILE A 14 19.14 -8.51 25.71
N GLU A 15 19.23 -7.25 25.26
CA GLU A 15 18.43 -6.14 25.79
C GLU A 15 16.99 -6.08 25.26
N ASN A 16 16.71 -6.73 24.13
CA ASN A 16 15.38 -6.80 23.51
C ASN A 16 15.11 -8.23 23.00
N LEU A 17 13.84 -8.62 22.82
CA LEU A 17 13.48 -9.92 22.23
C LEU A 17 13.23 -9.81 20.72
N ILE A 18 14.03 -9.01 20.01
CA ILE A 18 13.95 -8.82 18.55
C ILE A 18 15.18 -9.50 17.91
N PRO A 19 15.09 -10.78 17.53
CA PRO A 19 16.24 -11.55 17.05
C PRO A 19 16.96 -10.90 15.86
N GLU A 20 16.24 -10.17 15.01
CA GLU A 20 16.75 -9.48 13.83
C GLU A 20 17.77 -8.38 14.18
N SER A 21 17.69 -7.81 15.39
CA SER A 21 18.63 -6.79 15.87
C SER A 21 19.95 -7.38 16.37
N TRP A 22 20.03 -8.70 16.57
CA TRP A 22 21.19 -9.35 17.17
C TRP A 22 22.24 -9.75 16.12
N PRO A 23 23.54 -9.80 16.49
CA PRO A 23 24.56 -10.43 15.65
C PRO A 23 24.23 -11.91 15.36
N LEU A 24 24.55 -12.40 14.16
CA LEU A 24 24.25 -13.79 13.74
C LEU A 24 24.83 -14.85 14.68
N GLU A 25 26.01 -14.59 15.24
CA GLU A 25 26.64 -15.47 16.23
C GLU A 25 25.76 -15.59 17.48
N LEU A 26 25.18 -14.47 17.94
CA LEU A 26 24.29 -14.43 19.08
C LEU A 26 22.96 -15.14 18.78
N GLN A 27 22.36 -14.88 17.60
CA GLN A 27 21.16 -15.60 17.16
C GLN A 27 21.39 -17.12 17.15
N SER A 28 22.50 -17.58 16.59
CA SER A 28 22.88 -19.00 16.57
C SER A 28 23.03 -19.56 17.98
N LYS A 29 23.74 -18.84 18.85
CA LYS A 29 23.99 -19.24 20.24
C LYS A 29 22.70 -19.37 21.04
N VAL A 30 21.74 -18.47 20.84
CA VAL A 30 20.42 -18.53 21.50
C VAL A 30 19.60 -19.69 20.93
N MET A 31 19.46 -19.79 19.61
CA MET A 31 18.65 -20.83 18.96
C MET A 31 19.09 -22.25 19.35
N ILE A 32 20.39 -22.49 19.34
CA ILE A 32 20.99 -23.79 19.71
C ILE A 32 20.95 -23.97 21.23
N GLY A 33 21.34 -22.95 21.99
CA GLY A 33 21.47 -23.03 23.45
C GLY A 33 20.13 -23.20 24.19
N GLU A 34 19.08 -22.55 23.71
CA GLU A 34 17.71 -22.67 24.23
C GLU A 34 16.94 -23.85 23.62
N LYS A 35 17.58 -24.63 22.72
CA LYS A 35 16.97 -25.78 22.06
C LYS A 35 15.61 -25.42 21.44
N VAL A 36 15.57 -24.29 20.73
CA VAL A 36 14.33 -23.75 20.15
C VAL A 36 13.64 -24.84 19.33
N LYS A 37 12.35 -25.01 19.53
CA LYS A 37 11.61 -26.08 18.86
C LYS A 37 11.42 -25.74 17.38
N ASN A 38 11.60 -26.74 16.53
CA ASN A 38 11.25 -26.62 15.12
C ASN A 38 9.71 -26.49 15.02
N PRO A 39 9.17 -25.42 14.41
CA PRO A 39 7.73 -25.18 14.35
C PRO A 39 6.97 -26.28 13.58
N ASN A 40 7.62 -27.02 12.69
CA ASN A 40 6.99 -28.09 11.92
C ASN A 40 6.92 -29.43 12.70
N THR A 41 7.83 -29.67 13.64
CA THR A 41 7.95 -30.97 14.33
C THR A 41 7.66 -30.89 15.82
N GLY A 42 7.69 -29.69 16.42
CA GLY A 42 7.51 -29.48 17.87
C GLY A 42 8.67 -29.98 18.74
N ASN A 43 9.69 -30.60 18.15
CA ASN A 43 10.89 -31.10 18.82
C ASN A 43 12.01 -30.04 18.78
N PRO A 44 12.98 -30.07 19.71
CA PRO A 44 14.20 -29.28 19.60
C PRO A 44 14.79 -29.36 18.19
N GLY A 45 15.00 -28.22 17.55
CA GLY A 45 15.54 -28.16 16.20
C GLY A 45 17.03 -28.50 16.17
N ASP A 46 17.46 -29.19 15.12
CA ASP A 46 18.88 -29.34 14.75
C ASP A 46 19.30 -28.11 13.94
N TRP A 47 19.46 -26.97 14.63
CA TRP A 47 19.69 -25.68 14.00
C TRP A 47 21.15 -25.53 13.55
N THR A 48 21.37 -25.28 12.27
CA THR A 48 22.67 -24.81 11.78
C THR A 48 22.92 -23.35 12.16
N GLU A 49 24.17 -22.89 12.08
CA GLU A 49 24.52 -21.48 12.27
C GLU A 49 23.71 -20.56 11.35
N ALA A 50 23.28 -19.42 11.90
CA ALA A 50 22.57 -18.38 11.19
C ALA A 50 23.48 -17.77 10.11
N LYS A 51 22.95 -17.60 8.89
CA LYS A 51 23.69 -17.10 7.73
C LYS A 51 22.96 -15.91 7.13
N LYS A 52 23.73 -14.96 6.58
CA LYS A 52 23.15 -13.90 5.76
C LYS A 52 22.64 -14.50 4.46
N PHE A 53 21.39 -14.19 4.14
CA PHE A 53 20.78 -14.54 2.86
C PHE A 53 20.46 -13.25 2.11
N ASN A 54 20.97 -13.10 0.89
CA ASN A 54 20.69 -11.93 0.08
C ASN A 54 19.30 -12.08 -0.57
N LEU A 55 18.41 -11.12 -0.29
CA LEU A 55 17.06 -11.11 -0.82
C LEU A 55 16.97 -10.54 -2.24
N MET A 56 18.05 -10.08 -2.86
CA MET A 56 18.00 -9.64 -4.26
C MET A 56 18.03 -10.81 -5.23
N PHE A 57 17.14 -10.77 -6.23
CA PHE A 57 17.23 -11.70 -7.37
C PHE A 57 18.41 -11.33 -8.26
N ARG A 58 19.38 -12.23 -8.33
CA ARG A 58 20.55 -12.13 -9.21
C ARG A 58 20.24 -12.71 -10.58
N THR A 59 20.64 -12.02 -11.64
CA THR A 59 20.62 -12.52 -13.02
C THR A 59 21.86 -12.02 -13.78
N SER A 60 21.99 -12.38 -15.06
CA SER A 60 23.11 -11.98 -15.91
C SER A 60 22.62 -11.36 -17.22
N GLN A 61 23.34 -10.35 -17.70
CA GLN A 61 23.07 -9.66 -18.96
C GLN A 61 24.27 -9.83 -19.90
N GLY A 62 24.06 -10.52 -21.01
CA GLY A 62 25.10 -10.79 -22.01
C GLY A 62 24.70 -11.94 -22.94
N VAL A 63 25.42 -12.10 -24.05
CA VAL A 63 25.13 -13.15 -25.04
C VAL A 63 25.83 -14.48 -24.68
N THR A 64 27.01 -14.40 -24.06
CA THR A 64 27.79 -15.57 -23.61
C THR A 64 28.07 -15.47 -22.12
N GLU A 65 28.25 -16.61 -21.44
CA GLU A 65 28.55 -16.65 -20.00
C GLU A 65 29.80 -15.81 -19.65
N ASP A 66 30.84 -15.89 -20.48
CA ASP A 66 32.12 -15.17 -20.29
C ASP A 66 32.04 -13.65 -20.49
N SER A 67 31.01 -13.15 -21.19
CA SER A 67 30.78 -11.71 -21.41
C SER A 67 29.61 -11.16 -20.60
N SER A 68 29.04 -11.97 -19.70
CA SER A 68 27.82 -11.62 -18.99
C SER A 68 28.10 -10.74 -17.77
N ALA A 69 27.43 -9.59 -17.70
CA ALA A 69 27.43 -8.74 -16.53
C ALA A 69 26.46 -9.29 -15.48
N THR A 70 26.89 -9.43 -14.23
CA THR A 70 25.95 -9.72 -13.13
C THR A 70 25.09 -8.48 -12.89
N ILE A 71 23.77 -8.66 -12.94
CA ILE A 71 22.77 -7.63 -12.66
C ILE A 71 21.73 -8.15 -11.66
N TYR A 72 20.93 -7.26 -11.10
CA TYR A 72 19.92 -7.61 -10.11
C TYR A 72 18.56 -7.04 -10.52
N LEU A 73 17.50 -7.77 -10.22
CA LEU A 73 16.18 -7.18 -10.18
C LEU A 73 16.11 -6.28 -8.95
N ARG A 74 15.65 -5.04 -9.14
CA ARG A 74 15.63 -4.04 -8.06
C ARG A 74 14.73 -4.50 -6.89
N PRO A 75 15.20 -4.43 -5.64
CA PRO A 75 14.40 -4.78 -4.46
C PRO A 75 13.50 -3.65 -3.96
N GLU A 76 13.65 -2.46 -4.55
CA GLU A 76 12.90 -1.23 -4.29
C GLU A 76 12.91 -0.33 -5.54
N THR A 77 12.13 0.74 -5.54
CA THR A 77 11.99 1.66 -6.67
C THR A 77 12.82 2.94 -6.50
N ALA A 78 13.15 3.32 -5.26
CA ALA A 78 13.92 4.49 -4.83
C ALA A 78 15.25 4.69 -5.57
N GLN A 79 16.05 3.62 -5.75
CA GLN A 79 17.37 3.71 -6.36
C GLN A 79 17.37 4.34 -7.76
N GLY A 80 16.30 4.12 -8.53
CA GLY A 80 16.13 4.73 -9.85
C GLY A 80 16.00 6.26 -9.80
N ILE A 81 15.43 6.79 -8.72
CA ILE A 81 15.29 8.22 -8.48
C ILE A 81 16.65 8.81 -8.11
N PHE A 82 17.39 8.18 -7.18
CA PHE A 82 18.69 8.67 -6.72
C PHE A 82 19.73 8.75 -7.84
N VAL A 83 19.86 7.70 -8.67
CA VAL A 83 20.82 7.72 -9.80
C VAL A 83 20.49 8.80 -10.83
N ASN A 84 19.22 9.25 -10.90
CA ASN A 84 18.76 10.30 -11.81
C ASN A 84 18.64 11.68 -11.15
N PHE A 85 18.99 11.84 -9.87
CA PHE A 85 18.77 13.07 -9.12
C PHE A 85 19.33 14.31 -9.85
N ALA A 86 20.60 14.28 -10.27
CA ALA A 86 21.22 15.42 -10.96
C ALA A 86 20.51 15.79 -12.27
N ASN A 87 20.02 14.79 -13.01
CA ASN A 87 19.24 15.00 -14.23
C ASN A 87 17.88 15.63 -13.92
N ILE A 88 17.18 15.12 -12.90
CA ILE A 88 15.86 15.62 -12.46
C ILE A 88 15.97 17.04 -11.93
N ALA A 89 16.94 17.31 -11.05
CA ALA A 89 17.17 18.64 -10.48
C ALA A 89 17.45 19.67 -11.58
N ARG A 90 18.25 19.30 -12.58
CA ARG A 90 18.58 20.19 -13.72
C ARG A 90 17.38 20.46 -14.63
N THR A 91 16.54 19.46 -14.92
CA THR A 91 15.48 19.57 -15.93
C THR A 91 14.15 20.06 -15.35
N SER A 92 13.82 19.70 -14.10
CA SER A 92 12.54 20.02 -13.47
C SER A 92 12.36 21.51 -13.14
N ARG A 93 13.46 22.25 -13.03
CA ARG A 93 13.51 23.65 -12.56
C ARG A 93 12.84 23.86 -11.19
N LYS A 94 12.65 22.79 -10.41
CA LYS A 94 12.11 22.86 -9.05
C LYS A 94 13.20 23.34 -8.09
N LYS A 95 12.80 24.13 -7.10
CA LYS A 95 13.65 24.44 -5.94
C LYS A 95 13.36 23.44 -4.83
N ILE A 96 14.34 23.22 -3.97
CA ILE A 96 14.12 22.44 -2.75
C ILE A 96 13.20 23.23 -1.80
N PRO A 97 12.22 22.55 -1.16
CA PRO A 97 11.98 21.12 -1.23
C PRO A 97 11.13 20.68 -2.43
N PHE A 98 11.38 19.47 -2.95
CA PHE A 98 10.56 18.83 -3.98
C PHE A 98 10.59 17.31 -3.86
N GLY A 99 9.51 16.66 -4.30
CA GLY A 99 9.41 15.20 -4.34
C GLY A 99 9.51 14.62 -5.75
N VAL A 100 10.01 13.39 -5.84
CA VAL A 100 9.94 12.55 -7.04
C VAL A 100 9.23 11.28 -6.67
N ALA A 101 8.12 10.98 -7.33
CA ALA A 101 7.35 9.77 -7.10
C ALA A 101 7.63 8.71 -8.17
N GLN A 102 7.68 7.45 -7.78
CA GLN A 102 7.73 6.33 -8.71
C GLN A 102 6.77 5.22 -8.25
N VAL A 103 6.02 4.68 -9.21
CA VAL A 103 5.24 3.46 -9.04
C VAL A 103 5.85 2.39 -9.92
N GLY A 104 6.06 1.20 -9.36
CA GLY A 104 6.46 0.07 -10.20
C GLY A 104 6.82 -1.17 -9.42
N LYS A 105 7.22 -2.20 -10.18
CA LYS A 105 7.58 -3.51 -9.64
C LYS A 105 8.89 -3.49 -8.87
N ALA A 106 8.94 -4.26 -7.80
CA ALA A 106 10.10 -4.61 -7.01
C ALA A 106 10.11 -6.12 -6.72
N PHE A 107 11.31 -6.65 -6.50
CA PHE A 107 11.50 -8.09 -6.35
C PHE A 107 12.35 -8.40 -5.13
N ARG A 108 11.81 -9.22 -4.22
CA ARG A 108 12.53 -9.71 -3.03
C ARG A 108 12.44 -11.22 -2.99
N ASN A 109 13.58 -11.91 -2.91
CA ASN A 109 13.70 -13.35 -2.87
C ASN A 109 13.32 -13.89 -1.48
N GLU A 110 12.06 -13.66 -1.11
CA GLU A 110 11.50 -13.99 0.19
C GLU A 110 11.65 -15.49 0.49
N ILE A 111 12.16 -15.77 1.69
CA ILE A 111 12.51 -17.14 2.13
C ILE A 111 11.22 -17.91 2.42
N THR A 112 10.28 -17.26 3.11
CA THR A 112 8.98 -17.86 3.46
C THR A 112 7.85 -16.93 3.02
N PRO A 113 7.35 -17.10 1.78
CA PRO A 113 6.09 -16.49 1.36
C PRO A 113 4.96 -16.91 2.30
N GLY A 114 4.03 -16.00 2.59
CA GLY A 114 2.98 -16.26 3.57
C GLY A 114 1.88 -15.20 3.56
N ASN A 115 0.76 -15.51 4.20
CA ASN A 115 -0.41 -14.64 4.32
C ASN A 115 -0.89 -14.09 2.96
N PHE A 116 -1.02 -14.97 1.97
CA PHE A 116 -1.49 -14.66 0.62
C PHE A 116 -0.60 -13.61 -0.08
N ILE A 117 -1.17 -12.48 -0.52
CA ILE A 117 -0.42 -11.40 -1.21
C ILE A 117 0.35 -10.48 -0.25
N PHE A 118 0.34 -10.74 1.06
CA PHE A 118 1.05 -9.92 2.05
C PHE A 118 2.58 -10.08 1.99
N ARG A 119 3.07 -11.30 1.70
CA ARG A 119 4.49 -11.60 1.46
C ARG A 119 4.66 -12.38 0.16
N THR A 120 5.01 -11.65 -0.90
CA THR A 120 5.28 -12.19 -2.24
C THR A 120 6.70 -11.86 -2.68
N ARG A 121 7.16 -12.53 -3.75
CA ARG A 121 8.49 -12.30 -4.33
C ARG A 121 8.54 -11.20 -5.38
N GLU A 122 7.40 -10.91 -5.99
CA GLU A 122 7.15 -9.79 -6.90
C GLU A 122 5.96 -9.02 -6.34
N PHE A 123 6.10 -7.70 -6.25
CA PHE A 123 5.05 -6.79 -5.81
C PHE A 123 5.29 -5.40 -6.41
N GLU A 124 4.29 -4.53 -6.27
CA GLU A 124 4.39 -3.14 -6.70
C GLU A 124 4.52 -2.22 -5.50
N GLN A 125 5.36 -1.20 -5.63
CA GLN A 125 5.53 -0.15 -4.63
C GLN A 125 5.16 1.20 -5.22
N MET A 126 4.71 2.09 -4.36
CA MET A 126 4.59 3.51 -4.61
C MET A 126 5.51 4.21 -3.62
N GLU A 127 6.57 4.82 -4.12
CA GLU A 127 7.60 5.48 -3.31
C GLU A 127 7.75 6.93 -3.75
N ILE A 128 8.03 7.81 -2.79
CA ILE A 128 8.33 9.21 -3.02
C ILE A 128 9.67 9.52 -2.37
N GLU A 129 10.62 10.05 -3.12
CA GLU A 129 11.82 10.65 -2.55
C GLU A 129 11.62 12.16 -2.44
N TYR A 130 11.40 12.65 -1.22
CA TYR A 130 11.21 14.05 -0.94
C TYR A 130 12.51 14.71 -0.49
N PHE A 131 13.12 15.47 -1.41
CA PHE A 131 14.38 16.16 -1.18
C PHE A 131 14.12 17.46 -0.41
N CYS A 132 14.75 17.59 0.75
CA CYS A 132 14.63 18.74 1.65
C CYS A 132 16.00 19.32 2.06
N GLU A 133 15.98 20.50 2.67
CA GLU A 133 17.19 21.14 3.20
C GLU A 133 17.61 20.43 4.51
N PRO A 134 18.91 20.10 4.68
CA PRO A 134 19.39 19.53 5.94
C PRO A 134 19.03 20.39 7.15
N GLY A 135 18.50 19.77 8.20
CA GLY A 135 18.03 20.46 9.41
C GLY A 135 16.54 20.82 9.40
N LYS A 136 15.83 20.62 8.27
CA LYS A 136 14.36 20.70 8.18
C LYS A 136 13.70 19.33 8.03
N ASP A 137 14.50 18.28 7.90
CA ASP A 137 14.12 16.89 7.67
C ASP A 137 13.08 16.38 8.68
N LEU A 138 13.28 16.58 9.98
CA LEU A 138 12.30 16.15 11.00
C LEU A 138 10.95 16.88 10.91
N GLU A 139 10.94 18.15 10.49
CA GLU A 139 9.70 18.89 10.27
C GLU A 139 8.94 18.31 9.06
N GLU A 140 9.67 18.02 7.97
CA GLU A 140 9.09 17.42 6.77
C GLU A 140 8.65 15.97 7.03
N HIS A 141 9.39 15.19 7.81
CA HIS A 141 9.02 13.85 8.25
C HIS A 141 7.67 13.84 8.99
N ALA A 142 7.49 14.76 9.95
CA ALA A 142 6.23 14.90 10.68
C ALA A 142 5.05 15.27 9.77
N LYS A 143 5.26 16.13 8.78
CA LYS A 143 4.24 16.47 7.77
C LYS A 143 3.87 15.25 6.93
N TRP A 144 4.87 14.54 6.39
CA TRP A 144 4.65 13.35 5.56
C TRP A 144 3.93 12.23 6.31
N LYS A 145 4.25 12.01 7.60
CA LYS A 145 3.49 11.08 8.47
C LYS A 145 1.99 11.39 8.45
N GLN A 146 1.64 12.66 8.67
CA GLN A 146 0.25 13.08 8.72
C GLN A 146 -0.42 13.03 7.34
N ASP A 147 0.30 13.42 6.29
CA ASP A 147 -0.21 13.38 4.91
C ASP A 147 -0.49 11.95 4.45
N CYS A 148 0.38 10.99 4.77
CA CYS A 148 0.16 9.57 4.50
C CYS A 148 -1.05 9.03 5.28
N MET A 149 -1.20 9.36 6.57
CA MET A 149 -2.37 8.97 7.35
C MET A 149 -3.67 9.59 6.80
N ASN A 150 -3.64 10.86 6.42
CA ASN A 150 -4.78 11.55 5.80
C ASN A 150 -5.15 10.93 4.45
N PHE A 151 -4.16 10.51 3.66
CA PHE A 151 -4.42 9.80 2.41
C PHE A 151 -5.15 8.48 2.66
N LEU A 152 -4.67 7.67 3.60
CA LEU A 152 -5.28 6.38 3.95
C LEU A 152 -6.73 6.53 4.46
N THR A 153 -6.97 7.52 5.33
CA THR A 153 -8.28 7.72 5.97
C THR A 153 -9.27 8.48 5.08
N GLN A 154 -8.83 9.54 4.39
CA GLN A 154 -9.74 10.46 3.67
C GLN A 154 -9.84 10.18 2.16
N LYS A 155 -8.83 9.52 1.57
CA LYS A 155 -8.80 9.20 0.13
C LYS A 155 -9.07 7.73 -0.13
N ILE A 156 -8.45 6.83 0.62
CA ILE A 156 -8.72 5.39 0.53
C ILE A 156 -9.97 5.01 1.35
N GLY A 157 -10.21 5.70 2.46
CA GLY A 157 -11.39 5.46 3.30
C GLY A 157 -11.18 4.36 4.34
N LEU A 158 -9.93 4.09 4.74
CA LEU A 158 -9.65 3.14 5.81
C LEU A 158 -10.12 3.68 7.16
N LYS A 159 -10.65 2.80 8.01
CA LYS A 159 -11.07 3.19 9.36
C LYS A 159 -9.88 3.55 10.25
N GLU A 160 -10.00 4.66 10.98
CA GLU A 160 -8.93 5.17 11.85
C GLU A 160 -8.57 4.20 12.99
N ASP A 161 -9.53 3.44 13.52
CA ASP A 161 -9.32 2.47 14.60
C ASP A 161 -8.53 1.23 14.16
N SER A 162 -8.45 0.98 12.85
CA SER A 162 -7.63 -0.04 12.23
C SER A 162 -6.19 0.42 11.94
N LEU A 163 -5.86 1.69 12.18
CA LEU A 163 -4.56 2.28 11.85
C LEU A 163 -3.86 2.84 13.10
N LYS A 164 -2.53 2.78 13.11
CA LYS A 164 -1.72 3.47 14.13
C LYS A 164 -0.34 3.81 13.59
N PHE A 165 0.31 4.80 14.21
CA PHE A 165 1.74 5.04 14.02
C PHE A 165 2.56 4.12 14.94
N ARG A 166 3.67 3.60 14.42
CA ARG A 166 4.73 2.93 15.18
C ARG A 166 6.07 3.56 14.80
N ASP A 167 6.61 4.36 15.70
CA ASP A 167 7.97 4.89 15.56
C ASP A 167 8.97 3.75 15.85
N HIS A 168 10.04 3.67 15.05
CA HIS A 168 11.11 2.68 15.24
C HIS A 168 11.97 3.05 16.46
N ASP A 169 12.36 2.03 17.24
CA ASP A 169 13.35 2.20 18.29
C ASP A 169 14.76 2.40 17.69
N LYS A 170 15.71 2.93 18.49
CA LYS A 170 17.06 3.27 17.98
C LYS A 170 17.80 2.09 17.36
N ASP A 171 17.55 0.90 17.89
CA ASP A 171 18.10 -0.39 17.49
C ASP A 171 17.38 -1.01 16.27
N GLU A 172 16.21 -0.48 15.89
CA GLU A 172 15.48 -0.84 14.68
C GLU A 172 15.79 0.11 13.50
N LEU A 173 16.23 1.34 13.79
CA LEU A 173 16.58 2.31 12.75
C LEU A 173 17.71 1.78 11.85
N SER A 174 17.51 1.90 10.54
CA SER A 174 18.60 1.76 9.58
C SER A 174 19.75 2.68 9.96
N HIS A 175 20.99 2.24 9.76
CA HIS A 175 22.21 2.97 10.12
C HIS A 175 22.35 4.40 9.53
N TYR A 176 21.49 4.76 8.58
CA TYR A 176 21.42 6.06 7.91
C TYR A 176 20.16 6.87 8.23
N SER A 177 19.24 6.33 9.05
CA SER A 177 17.95 6.94 9.33
C SER A 177 17.99 7.79 10.60
N ASN A 178 17.54 9.05 10.51
CA ASN A 178 17.33 9.90 11.69
C ASN A 178 16.03 9.54 12.42
N ALA A 179 15.00 9.15 11.67
CA ALA A 179 13.70 8.75 12.17
C ALA A 179 12.97 7.89 11.14
N THR A 180 12.33 6.83 11.59
CA THR A 180 11.43 6.02 10.76
C THR A 180 10.14 5.80 11.52
N THR A 181 9.01 5.99 10.83
CA THR A 181 7.68 5.69 11.36
C THR A 181 6.96 4.80 10.37
N ASP A 182 6.44 3.68 10.87
CA ASP A 182 5.50 2.87 10.13
C ASP A 182 4.08 3.30 10.46
N ILE A 183 3.22 3.39 9.45
CA ILE A 183 1.79 3.26 9.64
C ILE A 183 1.48 1.77 9.60
N GLU A 184 0.97 1.24 10.71
CA GLU A 184 0.53 -0.16 10.82
C GLU A 184 -0.98 -0.27 10.64
N PHE A 185 -1.41 -1.38 10.04
CA PHE A 185 -2.81 -1.77 9.93
C PHE A 185 -3.09 -3.04 10.76
N LYS A 186 -4.30 -3.12 11.33
CA LYS A 186 -4.76 -4.27 12.11
C LYS A 186 -5.34 -5.36 11.19
N PHE A 187 -4.48 -6.23 10.66
CA PHE A 187 -4.89 -7.38 9.87
C PHE A 187 -5.58 -8.44 10.73
N PRO A 188 -6.33 -9.40 10.13
CA PRO A 188 -6.90 -10.54 10.84
C PRO A 188 -5.86 -11.41 11.56
N PHE A 189 -4.60 -11.34 11.12
CA PHE A 189 -3.46 -12.04 11.69
C PHE A 189 -2.59 -11.16 12.61
N GLY A 190 -3.04 -9.94 12.96
CA GLY A 190 -2.34 -9.03 13.87
C GLY A 190 -1.97 -7.69 13.25
N TRP A 191 -1.27 -6.86 14.03
CA TRP A 191 -0.72 -5.60 13.53
C TRP A 191 0.44 -5.87 12.57
N GLY A 192 0.49 -5.13 11.47
CA GLY A 192 1.60 -5.18 10.53
C GLY A 192 1.79 -3.86 9.81
N GLU A 193 3.03 -3.60 9.41
CA GLU A 193 3.44 -2.45 8.61
C GLU A 193 2.62 -2.37 7.31
N LEU A 194 2.07 -1.20 7.00
CA LEU A 194 1.42 -0.87 5.74
C LEU A 194 2.25 0.11 4.91
N TRP A 195 2.76 1.16 5.55
CA TRP A 195 3.46 2.27 4.90
C TRP A 195 4.62 2.72 5.79
N GLY A 196 5.85 2.67 5.30
CA GLY A 196 7.02 3.20 5.99
C GLY A 196 7.31 4.65 5.59
N ILE A 197 7.60 5.51 6.56
CA ILE A 197 8.02 6.90 6.35
C ILE A 197 9.38 7.08 7.01
N ALA A 198 10.45 7.12 6.22
CA ALA A 198 11.83 7.18 6.68
C ALA A 198 12.48 8.55 6.38
N ASP A 199 13.28 9.06 7.31
CA ASP A 199 14.23 10.15 7.08
C ASP A 199 15.61 9.56 6.85
N ARG A 200 16.01 9.47 5.58
CA ARG A 200 17.24 8.80 5.12
C ARG A 200 18.44 9.73 5.09
N THR A 201 18.30 10.98 5.57
CA THR A 201 19.33 12.02 5.53
C THR A 201 19.92 12.19 4.12
N ASP A 202 21.24 12.40 3.99
CA ASP A 202 21.95 12.52 2.72
C ASP A 202 22.65 11.23 2.26
N PHE A 203 22.35 10.10 2.92
CA PHE A 203 23.06 8.83 2.73
C PHE A 203 23.03 8.36 1.27
N ASP A 204 21.85 8.30 0.66
CA ASP A 204 21.67 7.73 -0.67
C ASP A 204 22.43 8.53 -1.74
N LEU A 205 22.29 9.86 -1.71
CA LEU A 205 22.99 10.74 -2.64
C LEU A 205 24.51 10.72 -2.41
N LYS A 206 24.98 10.67 -1.15
CA LYS A 206 26.40 10.53 -0.84
C LYS A 206 26.98 9.21 -1.31
N ALA A 207 26.26 8.10 -1.14
CA ALA A 207 26.70 6.79 -1.58
C ALA A 207 26.88 6.78 -3.11
N HIS A 208 25.86 7.22 -3.86
CA HIS A 208 25.94 7.32 -5.32
C HIS A 208 27.01 8.30 -5.80
N MET A 209 27.14 9.46 -5.15
CA MET A 209 28.19 10.44 -5.47
C MET A 209 29.59 9.85 -5.24
N ARG A 210 29.80 9.10 -4.15
CA ARG A 210 31.09 8.47 -3.82
C ARG A 210 31.50 7.42 -4.85
N GLU A 211 30.57 6.55 -5.25
CA GLU A 211 30.88 5.46 -6.19
C GLU A 211 30.96 5.95 -7.65
N SER A 212 30.03 6.81 -8.09
CA SER A 212 29.96 7.30 -9.47
C SER A 212 30.91 8.47 -9.80
N LYS A 213 31.38 9.19 -8.78
CA LYS A 213 32.14 10.45 -8.90
C LYS A 213 31.37 11.60 -9.56
N GLN A 214 30.05 11.48 -9.74
CA GLN A 214 29.18 12.55 -10.23
C GLN A 214 28.70 13.42 -9.07
N ASP A 215 28.77 14.75 -9.24
CA ASP A 215 28.30 15.69 -8.21
C ASP A 215 26.78 15.64 -8.06
N MET A 216 26.30 15.24 -6.87
CA MET A 216 24.88 15.15 -6.51
C MET A 216 24.43 16.28 -5.58
N SER A 217 25.24 17.34 -5.42
CA SER A 217 24.86 18.48 -4.59
C SER A 217 23.90 19.44 -5.31
N TYR A 218 23.08 20.10 -4.51
CA TYR A 218 22.17 21.16 -4.91
C TYR A 218 22.78 22.53 -4.58
N PHE A 219 22.65 23.49 -5.51
CA PHE A 219 23.02 24.88 -5.30
C PHE A 219 21.76 25.73 -5.11
N ASP A 220 21.57 26.23 -3.89
CA ASP A 220 20.54 27.20 -3.57
C ASP A 220 21.02 28.61 -3.93
N SER A 221 20.51 29.15 -5.02
CA SER A 221 20.85 30.49 -5.50
C SER A 221 20.27 31.62 -4.65
N VAL A 222 19.28 31.35 -3.80
CA VAL A 222 18.68 32.37 -2.91
C VAL A 222 19.58 32.60 -1.70
N ASN A 223 20.03 31.51 -1.06
CA ASN A 223 20.89 31.59 0.11
C ASN A 223 22.38 31.49 -0.21
N ASN A 224 22.73 31.30 -1.49
CA ASN A 224 24.10 31.11 -1.99
C ASN A 224 24.84 29.96 -1.28
N LYS A 225 24.18 28.82 -1.12
CA LYS A 225 24.70 27.64 -0.42
C LYS A 225 24.68 26.42 -1.33
N LYS A 226 25.68 25.56 -1.17
CA LYS A 226 25.79 24.27 -1.84
C LYS A 226 25.77 23.16 -0.80
N TYR A 227 24.87 22.19 -0.95
CA TYR A 227 24.71 21.08 0.01
C TYR A 227 24.14 19.84 -0.68
N ILE A 228 24.21 18.69 -0.01
CA ILE A 228 23.52 17.47 -0.45
C ILE A 228 22.17 17.45 0.27
N PRO A 229 21.04 17.38 -0.46
CA PRO A 229 19.72 17.35 0.16
C PRO A 229 19.53 16.14 1.05
N TYR A 230 18.69 16.32 2.09
CA TYR A 230 18.19 15.19 2.86
C TYR A 230 16.94 14.61 2.19
N VAL A 231 16.64 13.34 2.46
CA VAL A 231 15.56 12.62 1.79
C VAL A 231 14.56 12.08 2.83
N ILE A 232 13.30 12.50 2.69
CA ILE A 232 12.18 11.83 3.35
C ILE A 232 11.53 10.88 2.34
N GLU A 233 11.40 9.62 2.73
CA GLU A 233 10.85 8.56 1.91
C GLU A 233 9.57 7.98 2.53
N PRO A 234 8.40 8.33 2.00
CA PRO A 234 7.19 7.53 2.13
C PRO A 234 7.21 6.37 1.11
N SER A 235 7.23 5.13 1.59
CA SER A 235 7.18 3.91 0.79
C SER A 235 5.99 3.03 1.20
N VAL A 236 5.09 2.75 0.24
CA VAL A 236 3.96 1.84 0.43
C VAL A 236 3.94 0.74 -0.62
N GLY A 237 3.73 -0.50 -0.17
CA GLY A 237 3.44 -1.61 -1.08
C GLY A 237 2.02 -1.50 -1.62
N LEU A 238 1.84 -1.24 -2.92
CA LEU A 238 0.53 -1.17 -3.57
C LEU A 238 -0.28 -2.46 -3.37
N THR A 239 0.39 -3.61 -3.49
CA THR A 239 -0.22 -4.92 -3.27
C THR A 239 -0.74 -5.08 -1.83
N ARG A 240 -0.01 -4.56 -0.85
CA ARG A 240 -0.40 -4.59 0.57
C ARG A 240 -1.52 -3.59 0.86
N LEU A 241 -1.48 -2.40 0.25
CA LEU A 241 -2.55 -1.41 0.33
C LEU A 241 -3.86 -1.95 -0.26
N PHE A 242 -3.80 -2.66 -1.38
CA PHE A 242 -4.95 -3.35 -1.96
C PHE A 242 -5.55 -4.38 -0.99
N LEU A 243 -4.73 -5.28 -0.44
CA LEU A 243 -5.19 -6.26 0.55
C LEU A 243 -5.85 -5.58 1.76
N THR A 244 -5.21 -4.53 2.27
CA THR A 244 -5.70 -3.74 3.41
C THR A 244 -7.06 -3.15 3.13
N THR A 245 -7.23 -2.56 1.94
CA THR A 245 -8.49 -1.95 1.48
C THR A 245 -9.61 -3.01 1.43
N MET A 246 -9.30 -4.19 0.90
CA MET A 246 -10.26 -5.30 0.81
C MET A 246 -10.68 -5.81 2.19
N ILE A 247 -9.72 -5.95 3.12
CA ILE A 247 -9.98 -6.40 4.49
C ILE A 247 -10.83 -5.38 5.24
N ASP A 248 -10.49 -4.10 5.16
CA ASP A 248 -11.19 -3.05 5.91
C ASP A 248 -12.63 -2.85 5.40
N ALA A 249 -12.84 -3.03 4.10
CA ALA A 249 -14.15 -2.94 3.45
C ALA A 249 -15.02 -4.19 3.62
N TYR A 250 -14.44 -5.37 3.84
CA TYR A 250 -15.20 -6.62 3.97
C TYR A 250 -16.21 -6.54 5.13
N THR A 251 -17.50 -6.59 4.79
CA THR A 251 -18.60 -6.41 5.73
C THR A 251 -19.63 -7.53 5.56
N THR A 252 -20.12 -8.04 6.68
CA THR A 252 -21.21 -9.02 6.73
C THR A 252 -22.30 -8.50 7.66
N ASP A 253 -23.50 -8.28 7.13
CA ASP A 253 -24.68 -7.89 7.90
C ASP A 253 -25.61 -9.09 8.10
N GLY A 254 -26.01 -9.36 9.35
CA GLY A 254 -26.87 -10.48 9.72
C GLY A 254 -26.11 -11.74 10.15
N GLU A 255 -26.84 -12.84 10.38
CA GLU A 255 -26.30 -14.12 10.82
C GLU A 255 -26.84 -15.28 9.95
N GLY A 256 -26.05 -16.34 9.80
CA GLY A 256 -26.47 -17.56 9.09
C GLY A 256 -26.44 -17.45 7.56
N GLU A 257 -27.24 -18.29 6.88
CA GLU A 257 -27.27 -18.38 5.41
C GLU A 257 -27.87 -17.15 4.71
N GLU A 258 -28.59 -16.29 5.46
CA GLU A 258 -29.16 -15.05 4.94
C GLU A 258 -28.24 -13.83 5.13
N ALA A 259 -27.06 -14.03 5.70
CA ALA A 259 -26.11 -12.95 5.93
C ALA A 259 -25.67 -12.31 4.61
N ARG A 260 -25.80 -10.98 4.54
CA ARG A 260 -25.40 -10.20 3.37
C ARG A 260 -23.92 -9.87 3.46
N THR A 261 -23.13 -10.38 2.54
CA THR A 261 -21.71 -10.04 2.41
C THR A 261 -21.51 -9.00 1.31
N TYR A 262 -20.78 -7.93 1.62
CA TYR A 262 -20.52 -6.86 0.67
C TYR A 262 -19.21 -6.13 0.99
N LEU A 263 -18.64 -5.45 -0.01
CA LEU A 263 -17.46 -4.62 0.19
C LEU A 263 -17.89 -3.16 0.41
N LYS A 264 -17.70 -2.67 1.63
CA LYS A 264 -17.96 -1.28 2.02
C LYS A 264 -16.84 -0.32 1.58
N LEU A 265 -16.45 -0.36 0.31
CA LEU A 265 -15.43 0.53 -0.26
C LEU A 265 -15.92 1.99 -0.24
N ASP A 266 -15.01 2.95 -0.02
CA ASP A 266 -15.34 4.36 -0.27
C ASP A 266 -15.73 4.51 -1.76
N PRO A 267 -16.84 5.22 -2.08
CA PRO A 267 -17.31 5.38 -3.45
C PRO A 267 -16.23 5.88 -4.43
N LYS A 268 -15.25 6.68 -3.98
CA LYS A 268 -14.13 7.19 -4.80
C LYS A 268 -13.22 6.09 -5.33
N ILE A 269 -13.08 4.99 -4.59
CA ILE A 269 -12.16 3.89 -4.94
C ILE A 269 -12.88 2.62 -5.41
N ALA A 270 -14.22 2.56 -5.33
CA ALA A 270 -14.99 1.43 -5.83
C ALA A 270 -14.67 1.14 -7.32
N PRO A 271 -14.42 -0.12 -7.72
CA PRO A 271 -14.00 -0.46 -9.08
C PRO A 271 -15.08 -0.14 -10.12
N VAL A 272 -16.34 -0.39 -9.75
CA VAL A 272 -17.52 0.00 -10.51
C VAL A 272 -18.28 1.03 -9.68
N LYS A 273 -18.66 2.16 -10.28
CA LYS A 273 -19.37 3.24 -9.61
C LYS A 273 -20.88 3.02 -9.64
N VAL A 274 -21.38 2.51 -10.76
CA VAL A 274 -22.82 2.35 -10.98
C VAL A 274 -23.14 1.02 -11.67
N GLY A 275 -24.02 0.23 -11.06
CA GLY A 275 -24.66 -0.90 -11.72
C GLY A 275 -25.98 -0.48 -12.35
N VAL A 276 -26.20 -0.75 -13.65
CA VAL A 276 -27.43 -0.38 -14.37
C VAL A 276 -28.28 -1.62 -14.63
N LEU A 277 -29.45 -1.67 -14.00
CA LEU A 277 -30.22 -2.89 -13.80
C LEU A 277 -31.68 -2.73 -14.29
N PRO A 278 -32.07 -3.30 -15.44
CA PRO A 278 -33.49 -3.37 -15.81
C PRO A 278 -34.27 -4.30 -14.88
N VAL A 279 -35.42 -3.93 -14.32
CA VAL A 279 -36.19 -4.84 -13.42
C VAL A 279 -36.49 -6.19 -14.09
N VAL A 280 -36.77 -6.20 -15.39
CA VAL A 280 -36.92 -7.41 -16.21
C VAL A 280 -36.14 -7.31 -17.51
N LYS A 281 -35.69 -8.44 -18.05
CA LYS A 281 -34.94 -8.49 -19.33
C LYS A 281 -35.69 -7.88 -20.53
N LYS A 282 -37.03 -7.87 -20.50
CA LYS A 282 -37.85 -7.32 -21.59
C LYS A 282 -37.66 -5.81 -21.79
N ILE A 283 -37.18 -5.10 -20.77
CA ILE A 283 -36.99 -3.64 -20.80
C ILE A 283 -35.50 -3.26 -20.94
N SER A 284 -34.65 -4.21 -21.36
CA SER A 284 -33.24 -3.95 -21.62
C SER A 284 -33.02 -2.83 -22.65
N ASP A 285 -33.92 -2.68 -23.63
CA ASP A 285 -33.76 -1.65 -24.67
C ASP A 285 -33.97 -0.22 -24.17
N ILE A 286 -34.76 -0.01 -23.11
CA ILE A 286 -34.89 1.31 -22.45
C ILE A 286 -33.80 1.53 -21.37
N ALA A 287 -33.20 0.46 -20.84
CA ALA A 287 -32.11 0.56 -19.87
C ALA A 287 -30.75 0.85 -20.52
N LYS A 288 -30.51 0.38 -21.75
CA LYS A 288 -29.26 0.63 -22.50
C LYS A 288 -28.94 2.13 -22.70
N PRO A 289 -29.89 3.01 -23.06
CA PRO A 289 -29.65 4.45 -23.12
C PRO A 289 -29.17 5.04 -21.78
N ILE A 290 -29.76 4.61 -20.65
CA ILE A 290 -29.35 5.05 -19.31
C ILE A 290 -27.92 4.59 -18.99
N PHE A 291 -27.60 3.34 -19.35
CA PHE A 291 -26.24 2.83 -19.22
C PHE A 291 -25.23 3.64 -20.04
N GLN A 292 -25.56 3.98 -21.29
CA GLN A 292 -24.72 4.81 -22.15
C GLN A 292 -24.51 6.20 -21.54
N GLN A 293 -25.59 6.88 -21.13
CA GLN A 293 -25.54 8.20 -20.49
C GLN A 293 -24.63 8.22 -19.26
N LEU A 294 -24.70 7.19 -18.42
CA LEU A 294 -23.88 7.10 -17.20
C LEU A 294 -22.43 6.72 -17.50
N SER A 295 -22.20 5.89 -18.52
CA SER A 295 -20.86 5.43 -18.91
C SER A 295 -19.99 6.54 -19.49
N GLU A 296 -20.59 7.66 -19.92
CA GLU A 296 -19.85 8.86 -20.32
C GLU A 296 -19.09 9.51 -19.15
N ASP A 297 -19.61 9.36 -17.92
CA ASP A 297 -19.08 10.03 -16.73
C ASP A 297 -18.46 9.07 -15.70
N PHE A 298 -18.89 7.81 -15.68
CA PHE A 298 -18.55 6.87 -14.61
C PHE A 298 -18.21 5.48 -15.14
N VAL A 299 -17.40 4.74 -14.38
CA VAL A 299 -17.22 3.29 -14.62
C VAL A 299 -18.52 2.58 -14.24
N CYS A 300 -19.22 2.07 -15.25
CA CYS A 300 -20.52 1.43 -15.10
C CYS A 300 -20.48 -0.01 -15.58
N GLU A 301 -21.32 -0.85 -14.99
CA GLU A 301 -21.63 -2.17 -15.52
C GLU A 301 -23.14 -2.36 -15.68
N TYR A 302 -23.52 -3.15 -16.68
CA TYR A 302 -24.90 -3.46 -17.00
C TYR A 302 -25.20 -4.93 -16.69
N ASP A 303 -26.33 -5.21 -16.06
CA ASP A 303 -26.70 -6.59 -15.73
C ASP A 303 -28.21 -6.83 -15.80
N ASP A 304 -28.63 -7.74 -16.68
CA ASP A 304 -30.02 -8.18 -16.87
C ASP A 304 -30.26 -9.66 -16.52
N VAL A 305 -29.29 -10.32 -15.87
CA VAL A 305 -29.31 -11.77 -15.62
C VAL A 305 -29.84 -12.08 -14.21
N GLY A 306 -30.91 -12.87 -14.13
CA GLY A 306 -31.49 -13.32 -12.87
C GLY A 306 -32.39 -12.27 -12.20
N SER A 307 -32.82 -12.55 -10.97
CA SER A 307 -33.70 -11.64 -10.22
C SER A 307 -32.97 -10.34 -9.86
N ILE A 308 -33.73 -9.26 -9.64
CA ILE A 308 -33.16 -7.96 -9.24
C ILE A 308 -32.37 -8.07 -7.93
N GLY A 309 -32.83 -8.88 -6.97
CA GLY A 309 -32.12 -9.15 -5.73
C GLY A 309 -30.76 -9.82 -5.94
N LYS A 310 -30.67 -10.82 -6.84
CA LYS A 310 -29.40 -11.46 -7.17
C LYS A 310 -28.42 -10.51 -7.85
N ARG A 311 -28.93 -9.53 -8.59
CA ARG A 311 -28.11 -8.49 -9.21
C ARG A 311 -27.58 -7.53 -8.17
N TYR A 312 -28.43 -7.01 -7.29
CA TYR A 312 -27.97 -6.18 -6.17
C TYR A 312 -26.90 -6.89 -5.35
N ALA A 313 -27.07 -8.18 -5.04
CA ALA A 313 -26.07 -8.95 -4.29
C ALA A 313 -24.70 -8.98 -4.99
N ARG A 314 -24.64 -9.23 -6.31
CA ARG A 314 -23.36 -9.20 -7.06
C ARG A 314 -22.68 -7.84 -6.99
N PHE A 315 -23.44 -6.77 -7.18
CA PHE A 315 -22.92 -5.40 -7.13
C PHE A 315 -22.49 -5.00 -5.71
N ASP A 316 -23.20 -5.48 -4.69
CA ASP A 316 -22.83 -5.30 -3.29
C ASP A 316 -21.50 -6.04 -2.98
N GLU A 317 -21.35 -7.30 -3.43
CA GLU A 317 -20.15 -8.12 -3.25
C GLU A 317 -18.88 -7.50 -3.85
N ILE A 318 -18.98 -6.81 -4.99
CA ILE A 318 -17.85 -6.07 -5.59
C ILE A 318 -17.72 -4.62 -5.10
N GLY A 319 -18.60 -4.21 -4.19
CA GLY A 319 -18.55 -2.91 -3.53
C GLY A 319 -19.02 -1.72 -4.36
N THR A 320 -19.86 -1.95 -5.37
CA THR A 320 -20.43 -0.87 -6.18
C THR A 320 -21.37 -0.01 -5.34
N PRO A 321 -21.14 1.31 -5.22
CA PRO A 321 -21.87 2.16 -4.28
C PRO A 321 -23.33 2.41 -4.70
N PHE A 322 -23.62 2.42 -6.01
CA PHE A 322 -24.94 2.73 -6.55
C PHE A 322 -25.43 1.67 -7.54
N CYS A 323 -26.70 1.28 -7.42
CA CYS A 323 -27.40 0.57 -8.48
C CYS A 323 -28.57 1.40 -9.00
N VAL A 324 -28.56 1.73 -10.29
CA VAL A 324 -29.67 2.39 -10.98
C VAL A 324 -30.58 1.31 -11.56
N THR A 325 -31.82 1.29 -11.09
CA THR A 325 -32.83 0.32 -11.49
C THR A 325 -33.88 0.98 -12.36
N ILE A 326 -34.15 0.34 -13.50
CA ILE A 326 -35.08 0.83 -14.52
C ILE A 326 -36.31 -0.07 -14.52
N ASP A 327 -37.47 0.52 -14.30
CA ASP A 327 -38.78 -0.10 -14.52
C ASP A 327 -39.61 0.78 -15.48
N SER A 328 -40.57 0.18 -16.18
CA SER A 328 -41.34 0.88 -17.21
C SER A 328 -42.14 2.05 -16.64
N GLU A 329 -42.76 1.89 -15.47
CA GLU A 329 -43.63 2.89 -14.88
C GLU A 329 -42.86 4.18 -14.54
N ASN A 330 -41.70 4.05 -13.91
CA ASN A 330 -40.87 5.20 -13.57
C ASN A 330 -40.20 5.80 -14.82
N TYR A 331 -39.75 4.95 -15.75
CA TYR A 331 -39.09 5.41 -16.97
C TYR A 331 -40.02 6.26 -17.84
N ASP A 332 -41.28 5.86 -17.99
CA ASP A 332 -42.30 6.62 -18.74
C ASP A 332 -42.57 8.00 -18.09
N ASN A 333 -42.33 8.12 -16.78
CA ASN A 333 -42.39 9.37 -16.02
C ASN A 333 -41.05 10.14 -15.98
N GLY A 334 -40.05 9.72 -16.77
CA GLY A 334 -38.73 10.36 -16.86
C GLY A 334 -37.84 10.13 -15.64
N LYS A 335 -38.08 9.06 -14.87
CA LYS A 335 -37.39 8.77 -13.60
C LYS A 335 -36.80 7.36 -13.57
N VAL A 336 -35.80 7.17 -12.71
CA VAL A 336 -35.21 5.87 -12.37
C VAL A 336 -35.01 5.76 -10.86
N THR A 337 -34.88 4.53 -10.38
CA THR A 337 -34.63 4.28 -8.94
C THR A 337 -33.13 4.13 -8.70
N ILE A 338 -32.55 4.87 -7.76
CA ILE A 338 -31.19 4.67 -7.28
C ILE A 338 -31.24 3.91 -5.97
N ARG A 339 -30.48 2.81 -5.86
CA ARG A 339 -30.24 2.08 -4.61
C ARG A 339 -28.83 2.34 -4.10
N TYR A 340 -28.71 2.69 -2.83
CA TYR A 340 -27.44 2.80 -2.12
C TYR A 340 -26.98 1.45 -1.61
N ARG A 341 -25.70 1.11 -1.82
CA ARG A 341 -25.09 -0.13 -1.30
C ARG A 341 -25.26 -0.25 0.21
N ASP A 342 -24.71 0.69 0.98
CA ASP A 342 -24.59 0.52 2.44
C ASP A 342 -25.95 0.45 3.13
N SER A 343 -26.82 1.41 2.84
CA SER A 343 -28.11 1.54 3.54
C SER A 343 -29.25 0.72 2.92
N MET A 344 -29.05 0.18 1.72
CA MET A 344 -30.09 -0.43 0.87
C MET A 344 -31.29 0.47 0.54
N LYS A 345 -31.26 1.76 0.95
CA LYS A 345 -32.32 2.71 0.66
C LYS A 345 -32.43 2.94 -0.84
N GLN A 346 -33.65 3.22 -1.26
CA GLN A 346 -33.99 3.50 -2.66
C GLN A 346 -34.64 4.86 -2.76
N GLU A 347 -34.31 5.60 -3.81
CA GLU A 347 -34.92 6.90 -4.09
C GLU A 347 -35.17 7.06 -5.60
N LEU A 348 -36.18 7.86 -5.95
CA LEU A 348 -36.48 8.18 -7.33
C LEU A 348 -35.77 9.45 -7.77
N VAL A 349 -35.08 9.38 -8.90
CA VAL A 349 -34.33 10.50 -9.48
C VAL A 349 -34.73 10.71 -10.93
N GLU A 350 -34.86 11.96 -11.34
CA GLU A 350 -35.09 12.33 -12.74
C GLU A 350 -33.88 11.93 -13.59
N ILE A 351 -34.13 11.27 -14.73
CA ILE A 351 -33.08 10.79 -15.65
C ILE A 351 -32.16 11.94 -16.08
N SER A 352 -32.74 13.13 -16.31
CA SER A 352 -32.02 14.34 -16.72
C SER A 352 -31.03 14.87 -15.68
N LYS A 353 -31.20 14.53 -14.40
CA LYS A 353 -30.35 14.97 -13.27
C LYS A 353 -29.48 13.83 -12.72
N LEU A 354 -29.55 12.65 -13.32
CA LEU A 354 -28.97 11.43 -12.77
C LEU A 354 -27.44 11.53 -12.61
N ASN A 355 -26.73 12.03 -13.62
CA ASN A 355 -25.28 12.16 -13.58
C ASN A 355 -24.84 13.17 -12.51
N GLU A 356 -25.50 14.34 -12.45
CA GLU A 356 -25.22 15.36 -11.43
C GLU A 356 -25.50 14.84 -10.02
N PHE A 357 -26.55 14.04 -9.87
CA PHE A 357 -26.91 13.41 -8.61
C PHE A 357 -25.78 12.48 -8.11
N ILE A 358 -25.36 11.53 -8.95
CA ILE A 358 -24.32 10.55 -8.58
C ILE A 358 -22.97 11.23 -8.31
N ARG A 359 -22.62 12.26 -9.09
CA ARG A 359 -21.36 13.02 -8.94
C ARG A 359 -21.21 13.69 -7.57
N LYS A 360 -22.29 13.91 -6.81
CA LYS A 360 -22.19 14.50 -5.45
C LYS A 360 -21.59 13.53 -4.43
N PHE A 361 -21.56 12.24 -4.73
CA PHE A 361 -21.10 11.19 -3.83
C PHE A 361 -19.79 10.53 -4.26
N LEU A 362 -19.30 10.85 -5.46
CA LEU A 362 -18.05 10.35 -6.04
C LEU A 362 -17.04 11.50 -6.09
#